data_AF-A0A936DEJ2-F1
#
_entry.id   AF-A0A936DEJ2-F1
#
_cell.length_a   1.000
_cell.length_b   1.000
_cell.length_c   1.000
_cell.angle_alpha   90.00
_cell.angle_beta   90.00
_cell.angle_gamma   90.00
#
_symmetry.space_group_name_H-M   'P 1'
#
loop_
_entity.id
_entity.type
_entity.pdbx_description
1 polymer ?
#
loop_
_entity_poly.entity_id
_entity_poly.type
_entity_poly.pdbx_seq_one_letter_code
_entity_poly.pdbx_strand_id
1 'polypeptide(L)'
;MKNKKMIFYIAALIISIVAIQACKTFYFRSNYNDTNKLLHDTKTIVTKPFLKAHLKNGDVCILKDTWQVDTIQNVVSGDGTRYDFNRKQTIDGLMSIPIDSVSIFETNKKIKNPEAGRIAALSILTAINVVVECICLANPKACFGSCPTFYLNENDNFHFADAEGFSNAIAPSMEYFDIDALNNKPISDSVFSMTMKNEALETHCINDVKLLAYPRSINERVYQSSINDFYLCENNYSIIKASGDEGDITDLLQKEDRQERFSLADSYNLSSKEEIYLNFEHVKNSENLGLIVNFRQTLMTTYFIYSAMGFMGDEVGDIFAKIETEGDTKDKLENGIKKELGNIDIYLWNEKINDWELQNGFYETGPIAINRQILPLTNVVSSSKVKLKLVMNKGLWRIDYVALTNIKEKVKPIEISPNEILNKGKVDKTALTLIKSPEKYLISMPGSEYKFNFVLPNLHTDYELFLYSKGYYLEWMREHWIKDKDLLKLREMVYYPKKYLKVEANAYKQYETTMEQEFWNSKIDTKTFSYYAN
;
A
#
# COMPACT_ATOMS: atom_id res chain seq x y z
N MET A 1 -0.50 8.67 -72.85
CA MET A 1 -0.41 9.33 -71.52
C MET A 1 -1.75 9.59 -70.82
N LYS A 2 -2.89 9.71 -71.51
CA LYS A 2 -4.22 9.94 -70.85
C LYS A 2 -4.72 8.77 -69.98
N ASN A 3 -4.53 7.51 -70.39
CA ASN A 3 -5.05 6.36 -69.64
C ASN A 3 -4.37 6.10 -68.28
N LYS A 4 -3.08 6.43 -68.12
CA LYS A 4 -2.37 6.24 -66.84
C LYS A 4 -2.85 7.20 -65.75
N LYS A 5 -3.20 8.45 -66.11
CA LYS A 5 -3.78 9.41 -65.16
C LYS A 5 -5.17 8.98 -64.69
N MET A 6 -5.99 8.46 -65.61
CA MET A 6 -7.34 7.99 -65.27
C MET A 6 -7.32 6.81 -64.30
N ILE A 7 -6.43 5.84 -64.52
CA ILE A 7 -6.24 4.69 -63.61
C ILE A 7 -5.75 5.15 -62.23
N PHE A 8 -4.85 6.13 -62.17
CA PHE A 8 -4.36 6.67 -60.90
C PHE A 8 -5.47 7.36 -60.10
N TYR A 9 -6.33 8.15 -60.75
CA TYR A 9 -7.46 8.80 -60.08
C TYR A 9 -8.52 7.80 -59.61
N ILE A 10 -8.79 6.74 -60.39
CA ILE A 10 -9.71 5.67 -59.97
C ILE A 10 -9.13 4.90 -58.78
N ALA A 11 -7.84 4.57 -58.80
CA ALA A 11 -7.18 3.89 -57.68
C ALA A 11 -7.18 4.77 -56.41
N ALA A 12 -6.89 6.06 -56.53
CA ALA A 12 -6.93 7.01 -55.40
C ALA A 12 -8.35 7.18 -54.83
N LEU A 13 -9.37 7.19 -55.69
CA LEU A 13 -10.77 7.25 -55.29
C LEU A 13 -11.19 5.97 -54.56
N ILE A 14 -10.81 4.80 -55.08
CA ILE A 14 -11.09 3.51 -54.43
C ILE A 14 -10.38 3.41 -53.07
N ILE A 15 -9.11 3.81 -52.99
CA ILE A 15 -8.37 3.85 -51.71
C ILE A 15 -9.04 4.81 -50.73
N SER A 16 -9.50 5.98 -51.19
CA SER A 16 -10.22 6.93 -50.34
C SER A 16 -11.56 6.38 -49.86
N ILE A 17 -12.33 5.72 -50.73
CA ILE A 17 -13.61 5.08 -50.36
C ILE A 17 -13.38 3.93 -49.38
N VAL A 18 -12.34 3.11 -49.60
CA VAL A 18 -11.96 2.02 -48.67
C VAL A 18 -11.47 2.59 -47.35
N ALA A 19 -10.69 3.68 -47.33
CA ALA A 19 -10.25 4.35 -46.10
C ALA A 19 -11.41 4.99 -45.32
N ILE A 20 -12.42 5.54 -46.03
CA ILE A 20 -13.63 6.10 -45.42
C ILE A 20 -14.56 4.99 -44.90
N GLN A 21 -14.70 3.87 -45.63
CA GLN A 21 -15.48 2.71 -45.16
C GLN A 21 -14.78 1.92 -44.06
N ALA A 22 -13.45 1.87 -44.04
CA ALA A 22 -12.65 1.33 -42.95
C ALA A 22 -12.68 2.25 -41.71
N CYS A 23 -12.97 3.54 -41.90
CA CYS A 23 -13.34 4.50 -40.85
C CYS A 23 -14.85 4.47 -40.52
N LYS A 24 -15.56 3.34 -40.70
CA LYS A 24 -16.78 3.13 -39.91
C LYS A 24 -16.34 3.11 -38.45
N THR A 25 -16.70 4.15 -37.70
CA THR A 25 -16.59 4.16 -36.24
C THR A 25 -17.38 2.97 -35.71
N PHE A 26 -16.68 1.86 -35.46
CA PHE A 26 -17.25 0.72 -34.76
C PHE A 26 -17.51 1.18 -33.32
N TYR A 27 -18.78 1.32 -32.99
CA TYR A 27 -19.32 1.60 -31.65
C TYR A 27 -19.07 0.44 -30.65
N PHE A 28 -18.00 -0.33 -30.84
CA PHE A 28 -17.71 -1.62 -30.20
C PHE A 28 -17.64 -1.53 -28.67
N ARG A 29 -17.32 -0.36 -28.12
CA ARG A 29 -17.31 -0.10 -26.67
C ARG A 29 -18.32 0.94 -26.19
N SER A 30 -19.07 1.60 -27.08
CA SER A 30 -19.99 2.66 -26.65
C SER A 30 -21.06 2.14 -25.70
N ASN A 31 -21.73 1.03 -26.05
CA ASN A 31 -22.78 0.44 -25.20
C ASN A 31 -22.27 0.03 -23.80
N TYR A 32 -21.03 -0.49 -23.69
CA TYR A 32 -20.44 -0.84 -22.39
C TYR A 32 -20.00 0.41 -21.62
N ASN A 33 -19.38 1.38 -22.31
CA ASN A 33 -19.02 2.66 -21.70
C ASN A 33 -20.26 3.41 -21.20
N ASP A 34 -21.36 3.37 -21.95
CA ASP A 34 -22.65 3.94 -21.57
C ASP A 34 -23.24 3.19 -20.37
N THR A 35 -23.08 1.86 -20.33
CA THR A 35 -23.50 1.03 -19.18
C THR A 35 -22.70 1.35 -17.93
N ASN A 36 -21.36 1.37 -17.99
CA ASN A 36 -20.49 1.77 -16.87
C ASN A 36 -20.84 3.19 -16.41
N LYS A 37 -20.93 4.14 -17.34
CA LYS A 37 -21.30 5.52 -17.01
C LYS A 37 -22.66 5.59 -16.31
N LEU A 38 -23.63 4.79 -16.73
CA LEU A 38 -24.97 4.74 -16.13
C LEU A 38 -24.96 4.10 -14.73
N LEU A 39 -24.11 3.10 -14.47
CA LEU A 39 -23.94 2.55 -13.12
C LEU A 39 -23.43 3.59 -12.11
N HIS A 40 -22.64 4.54 -12.59
CA HIS A 40 -22.01 5.58 -11.77
C HIS A 40 -22.65 6.97 -11.89
N ASP A 41 -23.73 7.13 -12.66
CA ASP A 41 -24.39 8.43 -12.84
C ASP A 41 -25.24 8.81 -11.61
N THR A 42 -24.65 9.60 -10.73
CA THR A 42 -25.28 10.09 -9.49
C THR A 42 -26.27 11.23 -9.69
N LYS A 43 -26.53 11.68 -10.93
CA LYS A 43 -27.58 12.69 -11.21
C LYS A 43 -29.00 12.15 -11.07
N THR A 44 -29.17 10.83 -10.96
CA THR A 44 -30.46 10.22 -10.62
C THR A 44 -30.55 10.01 -9.11
N ILE A 45 -31.62 10.53 -8.51
CA ILE A 45 -31.85 10.66 -7.05
C ILE A 45 -31.84 9.31 -6.29
N VAL A 46 -31.77 8.17 -6.99
CA VAL A 46 -31.56 6.84 -6.41
C VAL A 46 -30.61 6.06 -7.31
N THR A 47 -29.34 5.94 -6.92
CA THR A 47 -28.41 4.97 -7.52
C THR A 47 -28.95 3.56 -7.21
N LYS A 48 -29.36 2.83 -8.25
CA LYS A 48 -29.84 1.45 -8.10
C LYS A 48 -28.68 0.55 -7.64
N PRO A 49 -28.92 -0.43 -6.76
CA PRO A 49 -27.91 -1.41 -6.40
C PRO A 49 -27.44 -2.20 -7.62
N PHE A 50 -26.14 -2.46 -7.70
CA PHE A 50 -25.57 -3.38 -8.70
C PHE A 50 -24.47 -4.24 -8.09
N LEU A 51 -24.23 -5.40 -8.70
CA LEU A 51 -23.03 -6.21 -8.47
C LEU A 51 -22.46 -6.59 -9.83
N LYS A 52 -21.28 -6.02 -10.13
CA LYS A 52 -20.55 -6.27 -11.36
C LYS A 52 -19.43 -7.26 -11.06
N ALA A 53 -19.45 -8.39 -11.74
CA ALA A 53 -18.46 -9.45 -11.61
C ALA A 53 -17.55 -9.45 -12.85
N HIS A 54 -16.25 -9.24 -12.63
CA HIS A 54 -15.24 -9.39 -13.66
C HIS A 54 -14.69 -10.81 -13.61
N LEU A 55 -14.90 -11.58 -14.67
CA LEU A 55 -14.53 -12.99 -14.70
C LEU A 55 -13.09 -13.18 -15.18
N LYS A 56 -12.45 -14.26 -14.72
CA LYS A 56 -11.08 -14.65 -15.09
C LYS A 56 -10.88 -14.90 -16.58
N ASN A 57 -11.95 -15.21 -17.32
CA ASN A 57 -11.93 -15.36 -18.78
C ASN A 57 -12.09 -14.03 -19.55
N GLY A 58 -12.19 -12.90 -18.83
CA GLY A 58 -12.37 -11.57 -19.40
C GLY A 58 -13.83 -11.13 -19.60
N ASP A 59 -14.80 -12.01 -19.38
CA ASP A 59 -16.22 -11.66 -19.44
C ASP A 59 -16.61 -10.76 -18.24
N VAL A 60 -17.71 -10.02 -18.40
CA VAL A 60 -18.28 -9.18 -17.34
C VAL A 60 -19.76 -9.50 -17.18
N CYS A 61 -20.19 -9.77 -15.95
CA CYS A 61 -21.60 -9.92 -15.60
C CYS A 61 -22.04 -8.75 -14.71
N ILE A 62 -23.17 -8.13 -15.01
CA ILE A 62 -23.71 -7.01 -14.23
C ILE A 62 -25.09 -7.41 -13.72
N LEU A 63 -25.17 -7.77 -12.44
CA LEU A 63 -26.43 -8.03 -11.74
C LEU A 63 -27.03 -6.71 -11.26
N LYS A 64 -28.33 -6.51 -11.50
CA LYS A 64 -29.03 -5.25 -11.18
C LYS A 64 -30.07 -5.48 -10.09
N ASP A 65 -30.32 -4.45 -9.30
CA ASP A 65 -31.34 -4.35 -8.24
C ASP A 65 -31.14 -5.33 -7.06
N THR A 66 -31.07 -6.65 -7.30
CA THR A 66 -30.88 -7.68 -6.28
C THR A 66 -30.04 -8.86 -6.75
N TRP A 67 -29.28 -9.46 -5.83
CA TRP A 67 -28.58 -10.73 -6.02
C TRP A 67 -28.64 -11.55 -4.73
N GLN A 68 -28.38 -12.85 -4.86
CA GLN A 68 -28.31 -13.81 -3.77
C GLN A 68 -27.00 -14.56 -3.82
N VAL A 69 -26.46 -14.87 -2.63
CA VAL A 69 -25.21 -15.61 -2.47
C VAL A 69 -25.52 -16.93 -1.81
N ASP A 70 -25.16 -18.02 -2.49
CA ASP A 70 -25.17 -19.35 -1.91
C ASP A 70 -23.73 -19.70 -1.51
N THR A 71 -23.45 -19.65 -0.20
CA THR A 71 -22.13 -19.94 0.35
C THR A 71 -21.79 -21.43 0.36
N ILE A 72 -22.78 -22.31 0.17
CA ILE A 72 -22.58 -23.77 0.12
C ILE A 72 -22.17 -24.16 -1.31
N GLN A 73 -22.89 -23.68 -2.31
CA GLN A 73 -22.59 -23.91 -3.72
C GLN A 73 -21.51 -22.95 -4.26
N ASN A 74 -21.14 -21.92 -3.50
CA ASN A 74 -20.15 -20.91 -3.85
C ASN A 74 -20.51 -20.17 -5.16
N VAL A 75 -21.79 -19.77 -5.28
CA VAL A 75 -22.34 -19.07 -6.44
C VAL A 75 -23.06 -17.78 -6.05
N VAL A 76 -23.08 -16.82 -6.99
CA VAL A 76 -23.91 -15.62 -6.93
C VAL A 76 -24.93 -15.67 -8.04
N SER A 77 -26.20 -15.45 -7.71
CA SER A 77 -27.30 -15.49 -8.66
C SER A 77 -28.10 -14.20 -8.65
N GLY A 78 -28.57 -13.76 -9.81
CA GLY A 78 -29.38 -12.57 -9.95
C GLY A 78 -29.83 -12.34 -11.39
N ASP A 79 -30.69 -11.36 -11.59
CA ASP A 79 -31.05 -10.88 -12.92
C ASP A 79 -30.02 -9.84 -13.39
N GLY A 80 -29.56 -9.96 -14.63
CA GLY A 80 -28.52 -9.08 -15.12
C GLY A 80 -28.15 -9.31 -16.57
N THR A 81 -27.05 -8.69 -16.96
CA THR A 81 -26.54 -8.74 -18.34
C THR A 81 -25.11 -9.28 -18.35
N ARG A 82 -24.80 -10.22 -19.24
CA ARG A 82 -23.44 -10.74 -19.48
C ARG A 82 -22.87 -10.15 -20.76
N TYR A 83 -21.62 -9.71 -20.67
CA TYR A 83 -20.80 -9.24 -21.77
C TYR A 83 -19.60 -10.17 -21.92
N ASP A 84 -19.24 -10.53 -23.16
CA ASP A 84 -18.04 -11.31 -23.41
C ASP A 84 -16.75 -10.48 -23.24
N PHE A 85 -15.58 -11.11 -23.42
CA PHE A 85 -14.28 -10.43 -23.40
C PHE A 85 -14.16 -9.23 -24.37
N ASN A 86 -14.99 -9.22 -25.42
CA ASN A 86 -15.10 -8.15 -26.40
C ASN A 86 -16.12 -7.06 -26.00
N ARG A 87 -16.74 -7.18 -24.81
CA ARG A 87 -17.82 -6.33 -24.32
C ARG A 87 -19.08 -6.37 -25.17
N LYS A 88 -19.31 -7.46 -25.91
CA LYS A 88 -20.56 -7.72 -26.61
C LYS A 88 -21.52 -8.43 -25.64
N GLN A 89 -22.74 -7.91 -25.54
CA GLN A 89 -23.80 -8.56 -24.76
C GLN A 89 -24.10 -9.94 -25.33
N THR A 90 -24.08 -10.95 -24.48
CA THR A 90 -24.33 -12.36 -24.83
C THR A 90 -25.57 -12.93 -24.16
N ILE A 91 -25.88 -12.49 -22.94
CA ILE A 91 -27.03 -12.96 -22.14
C ILE A 91 -27.67 -11.76 -21.43
N ASP A 92 -28.99 -11.78 -21.31
CA ASP A 92 -29.77 -10.85 -20.48
C ASP A 92 -30.86 -11.64 -19.75
N GLY A 93 -30.98 -11.43 -18.44
CA GLY A 93 -31.90 -12.13 -17.54
C GLY A 93 -31.20 -12.87 -16.39
N LEU A 94 -31.87 -13.88 -15.82
CA LEU A 94 -31.37 -14.68 -14.70
C LEU A 94 -30.06 -15.41 -15.05
N MET A 95 -29.05 -15.23 -14.20
CA MET A 95 -27.76 -15.93 -14.30
C MET A 95 -27.24 -16.37 -12.93
N SER A 96 -26.39 -17.38 -12.95
CA SER A 96 -25.65 -17.90 -11.79
C SER A 96 -24.17 -17.89 -12.12
N ILE A 97 -23.37 -17.25 -11.27
CA ILE A 97 -21.95 -16.98 -11.46
C ILE A 97 -21.17 -17.72 -10.36
N PRO A 98 -20.31 -18.70 -10.71
CA PRO A 98 -19.42 -19.31 -9.73
C PRO A 98 -18.44 -18.27 -9.19
N ILE A 99 -18.34 -18.13 -7.87
CA ILE A 99 -17.46 -17.13 -7.22
C ILE A 99 -16.00 -17.39 -7.60
N ASP A 100 -15.58 -18.66 -7.72
CA ASP A 100 -14.20 -19.02 -8.09
C ASP A 100 -13.82 -18.62 -9.53
N SER A 101 -14.80 -18.30 -10.38
CA SER A 101 -14.59 -17.78 -11.74
C SER A 101 -14.37 -16.26 -11.79
N VAL A 102 -14.58 -15.56 -10.67
CA VAL A 102 -14.48 -14.11 -10.55
C VAL A 102 -13.06 -13.71 -10.17
N SER A 103 -12.54 -12.68 -10.84
CA SER A 103 -11.29 -12.00 -10.49
C SER A 103 -11.54 -10.92 -9.44
N ILE A 104 -12.50 -10.03 -9.70
CA ILE A 104 -12.90 -8.96 -8.78
C ILE A 104 -14.39 -8.65 -8.96
N PHE A 105 -15.04 -8.26 -7.88
CA PHE A 105 -16.38 -7.69 -7.87
C PHE A 105 -16.31 -6.18 -7.71
N GLU A 106 -17.34 -5.51 -8.19
CA GLU A 106 -17.58 -4.09 -8.00
C GLU A 106 -19.04 -3.88 -7.61
N THR A 107 -19.30 -3.12 -6.55
CA THR A 107 -20.67 -2.86 -6.10
C THR A 107 -20.80 -1.52 -5.37
N ASN A 108 -21.96 -0.90 -5.49
CA ASN A 108 -22.35 0.26 -4.68
C ASN A 108 -23.20 -0.09 -3.46
N LYS A 109 -23.36 -1.40 -3.19
CA LYS A 109 -24.12 -1.88 -2.06
C LYS A 109 -23.19 -2.35 -0.96
N LYS A 110 -23.56 -1.98 0.25
CA LYS A 110 -22.98 -2.48 1.48
C LYS A 110 -23.10 -4.01 1.55
N ILE A 111 -21.95 -4.68 1.58
CA ILE A 111 -21.81 -6.14 1.71
C ILE A 111 -22.18 -6.59 3.12
N LYS A 112 -23.23 -7.40 3.26
CA LYS A 112 -23.71 -7.91 4.56
C LYS A 112 -23.92 -9.41 4.50
N ASN A 113 -23.83 -10.07 5.67
CA ASN A 113 -24.01 -11.52 5.80
C ASN A 113 -25.23 -12.03 5.01
N PRO A 114 -25.08 -13.03 4.12
CA PRO A 114 -23.94 -13.97 3.98
C PRO A 114 -22.79 -13.54 3.03
N GLU A 115 -22.79 -12.32 2.50
CA GLU A 115 -21.81 -11.85 1.50
C GLU A 115 -20.40 -11.58 2.09
N ALA A 116 -20.27 -11.55 3.43
CA ALA A 116 -19.08 -11.12 4.17
C ALA A 116 -17.86 -12.06 4.08
N GLY A 117 -17.95 -13.16 3.34
CA GLY A 117 -16.83 -14.06 3.05
C GLY A 117 -16.08 -13.66 1.78
N ARG A 118 -16.00 -14.59 0.82
CA ARG A 118 -15.24 -14.41 -0.44
C ARG A 118 -15.66 -13.21 -1.29
N ILE A 119 -16.93 -12.80 -1.25
CA ILE A 119 -17.37 -11.62 -2.02
C ILE A 119 -16.77 -10.35 -1.42
N ALA A 120 -16.83 -10.16 -0.10
CA ALA A 120 -16.19 -9.02 0.57
C ALA A 120 -14.70 -8.93 0.22
N ALA A 121 -14.00 -10.08 0.24
CA ALA A 121 -12.58 -10.17 -0.06
C ALA A 121 -12.23 -9.77 -1.50
N LEU A 122 -13.19 -9.80 -2.42
CA LEU A 122 -13.00 -9.50 -3.83
C LEU A 122 -13.73 -8.23 -4.28
N SER A 123 -14.40 -7.49 -3.39
CA SER A 123 -15.27 -6.39 -3.81
C SER A 123 -14.66 -5.01 -3.62
N ILE A 124 -14.57 -4.27 -4.71
CA ILE A 124 -14.36 -2.83 -4.70
C ILE A 124 -15.73 -2.17 -4.44
N LEU A 125 -15.84 -1.46 -3.32
CA LEU A 125 -17.05 -0.70 -3.01
C LEU A 125 -16.98 0.68 -3.65
N THR A 126 -18.03 1.08 -4.37
CA THR A 126 -18.08 2.39 -5.05
C THR A 126 -19.26 3.21 -4.56
N ALA A 127 -19.06 4.52 -4.35
CA ALA A 127 -20.14 5.47 -4.07
C ALA A 127 -21.06 5.09 -2.88
N ILE A 128 -20.49 4.53 -1.81
CA ILE A 128 -21.23 4.34 -0.55
C ILE A 128 -21.25 5.68 0.18
N ASN A 129 -22.46 6.24 0.37
CA ASN A 129 -22.71 7.43 1.20
C ASN A 129 -22.30 7.16 2.66
N VAL A 130 -21.01 7.25 2.99
CA VAL A 130 -20.53 7.16 4.37
C VAL A 130 -20.38 8.59 4.88
N VAL A 131 -20.93 8.88 6.06
CA VAL A 131 -20.90 10.19 6.75
C VAL A 131 -19.47 10.79 6.87
N VAL A 132 -18.43 9.97 6.69
CA VAL A 132 -17.01 10.37 6.60
C VAL A 132 -16.72 11.30 5.39
N GLU A 133 -17.62 11.39 4.41
CA GLU A 133 -17.47 12.25 3.22
C GLU A 133 -17.25 13.73 3.56
N CYS A 134 -17.82 14.28 4.63
CA CYS A 134 -17.77 15.73 4.89
C CYS A 134 -16.34 16.28 5.12
N ILE A 135 -15.43 15.51 5.73
CA ILE A 135 -14.02 15.91 5.91
C ILE A 135 -13.26 15.77 4.59
N CYS A 136 -13.68 14.82 3.74
CA CYS A 136 -13.04 14.47 2.48
C CYS A 136 -13.47 15.32 1.30
N LEU A 137 -14.46 16.21 1.46
CA LEU A 137 -14.89 17.13 0.39
C LEU A 137 -13.86 18.24 0.11
N ALA A 138 -13.08 18.66 1.11
CA ALA A 138 -12.13 19.78 0.98
C ALA A 138 -10.83 19.37 0.26
N ASN A 139 -10.28 18.21 0.61
CA ASN A 139 -9.20 17.57 -0.13
C ASN A 139 -9.46 16.06 -0.24
N PRO A 140 -10.16 15.64 -1.30
CA PRO A 140 -10.49 14.22 -1.47
C PRO A 140 -9.26 13.35 -1.71
N LYS A 141 -8.13 13.95 -2.10
CA LYS A 141 -6.82 13.33 -2.21
C LYS A 141 -5.99 13.50 -0.94
N ALA A 142 -6.63 13.59 0.22
CA ALA A 142 -5.97 13.40 1.51
C ALA A 142 -6.72 12.40 2.41
N CYS A 143 -7.98 12.09 2.09
CA CYS A 143 -8.79 11.10 2.81
C CYS A 143 -8.49 9.66 2.37
N PHE A 144 -7.39 9.15 2.87
CA PHE A 144 -6.80 7.90 2.42
C PHE A 144 -6.91 6.81 3.46
N GLY A 145 -7.08 5.57 3.01
CA GLY A 145 -6.64 4.42 3.76
C GLY A 145 -5.14 4.20 3.59
N SER A 146 -4.53 3.29 4.33
CA SER A 146 -3.07 3.09 4.20
C SER A 146 -2.68 1.67 4.47
N CYS A 147 -3.34 1.01 5.42
CA CYS A 147 -3.34 -0.42 5.69
C CYS A 147 -3.93 -0.71 7.08
N PRO A 148 -4.06 -1.98 7.52
CA PRO A 148 -4.26 -2.24 8.93
C PRO A 148 -3.10 -1.69 9.76
N THR A 149 -3.43 -0.86 10.73
CA THR A 149 -2.51 -0.34 11.74
C THR A 149 -2.57 -1.22 12.98
N PHE A 150 -1.42 -1.39 13.63
CA PHE A 150 -1.29 -2.17 14.84
C PHE A 150 -0.69 -1.36 15.97
N TYR A 151 -1.17 -1.62 17.18
CA TYR A 151 -0.81 -0.85 18.38
C TYR A 151 -0.45 -1.78 19.55
N LEU A 152 0.63 -1.45 20.24
CA LEU A 152 0.98 -2.00 21.55
C LEU A 152 0.00 -1.52 22.61
N ASN A 153 -0.37 -0.24 22.55
CA ASN A 153 -1.40 0.35 23.41
C ASN A 153 -2.70 0.55 22.60
N GLU A 154 -3.74 -0.21 22.96
CA GLU A 154 -5.05 -0.16 22.28
C GLU A 154 -5.71 1.23 22.29
N ASN A 155 -5.33 2.11 23.21
CA ASN A 155 -5.87 3.46 23.32
C ASN A 155 -5.14 4.51 22.49
N ASP A 156 -4.01 4.15 21.86
CA ASP A 156 -3.27 5.07 21.01
C ASP A 156 -4.07 5.40 19.74
N ASN A 157 -3.84 6.60 19.23
CA ASN A 157 -4.41 7.06 17.98
C ASN A 157 -3.48 6.74 16.81
N PHE A 158 -3.99 6.92 15.60
CA PHE A 158 -3.34 6.62 14.33
C PHE A 158 -1.91 7.17 14.14
N HIS A 159 -1.57 8.31 14.75
CA HIS A 159 -0.20 8.84 14.68
C HIS A 159 0.84 7.98 15.41
N PHE A 160 0.40 7.18 16.37
CA PHE A 160 1.23 6.39 17.25
C PHE A 160 1.15 4.89 16.95
N ALA A 161 0.70 4.51 15.75
CA ALA A 161 0.78 3.12 15.31
C ALA A 161 2.22 2.60 15.43
N ASP A 162 2.35 1.37 15.92
CA ASP A 162 3.63 0.69 16.14
C ASP A 162 4.02 -0.20 14.95
N ALA A 163 3.06 -0.53 14.09
CA ALA A 163 3.24 -1.28 12.85
C ALA A 163 2.14 -0.97 11.83
N GLU A 164 2.45 -1.13 10.55
CA GLU A 164 1.55 -0.89 9.41
C GLU A 164 1.68 -2.06 8.43
N GLY A 165 0.67 -2.93 8.39
CA GLY A 165 0.79 -4.19 7.64
C GLY A 165 0.47 -4.05 6.16
N PHE A 166 1.38 -4.46 5.27
CA PHE A 166 1.16 -4.68 3.83
C PHE A 166 0.70 -3.45 3.00
N SER A 167 1.31 -2.29 3.28
CA SER A 167 1.06 -0.92 2.76
C SER A 167 0.78 -0.73 1.25
N ASN A 168 1.16 -1.65 0.36
CA ASN A 168 0.88 -1.55 -1.08
C ASN A 168 0.15 -2.76 -1.69
N ALA A 169 -0.36 -3.68 -0.86
CA ALA A 169 -1.13 -4.85 -1.30
C ALA A 169 -2.59 -4.46 -1.62
N ILE A 170 -2.81 -3.62 -2.63
CA ILE A 170 -4.13 -3.07 -2.96
C ILE A 170 -5.06 -4.04 -3.72
N ALA A 171 -4.62 -5.28 -3.99
CA ALA A 171 -5.40 -6.27 -4.73
C ALA A 171 -4.99 -7.70 -4.33
N PRO A 172 -5.87 -8.72 -4.52
CA PRO A 172 -5.56 -10.10 -4.13
C PRO A 172 -4.25 -10.64 -4.74
N SER A 173 -3.99 -10.38 -6.02
CA SER A 173 -2.76 -10.79 -6.69
C SER A 173 -1.50 -10.07 -6.18
N MET A 174 -1.66 -9.01 -5.39
CA MET A 174 -0.58 -8.23 -4.76
C MET A 174 -0.35 -8.61 -3.30
N GLU A 175 -1.02 -9.64 -2.76
CA GLU A 175 -0.80 -10.11 -1.40
C GLU A 175 0.69 -10.39 -1.13
N TYR A 176 1.20 -9.83 -0.04
CA TYR A 176 2.51 -10.14 0.50
C TYR A 176 2.47 -10.12 2.02
N PHE A 177 3.59 -10.47 2.65
CA PHE A 177 3.76 -10.33 4.09
C PHE A 177 4.68 -9.16 4.41
N ASP A 178 4.37 -8.47 5.48
CA ASP A 178 5.18 -7.40 6.05
C ASP A 178 5.74 -7.81 7.40
N ILE A 179 6.88 -7.21 7.75
CA ILE A 179 7.50 -7.41 9.07
C ILE A 179 7.88 -6.05 9.65
N ASP A 180 7.25 -5.71 10.77
CA ASP A 180 7.44 -4.44 11.47
C ASP A 180 8.17 -4.65 12.80
N ALA A 181 9.20 -3.85 13.05
CA ALA A 181 9.93 -3.84 14.32
C ALA A 181 9.15 -3.07 15.41
N LEU A 182 8.65 -3.79 16.42
CA LEU A 182 7.77 -3.21 17.45
C LEU A 182 8.49 -2.32 18.47
N ASN A 183 9.83 -2.43 18.58
CA ASN A 183 10.64 -1.72 19.59
C ASN A 183 10.04 -1.80 21.00
N ASN A 184 9.61 -3.00 21.36
CA ASN A 184 9.00 -3.24 22.64
C ASN A 184 9.99 -2.96 23.78
N LYS A 185 9.46 -2.39 24.87
CA LYS A 185 10.16 -2.35 26.15
C LYS A 185 10.44 -3.78 26.64
N PRO A 186 11.37 -3.96 27.59
CA PRO A 186 11.63 -5.26 28.19
C PRO A 186 10.33 -5.92 28.65
N ILE A 187 10.12 -7.16 28.23
CA ILE A 187 8.88 -7.89 28.50
C ILE A 187 9.02 -8.63 29.83
N SER A 188 8.01 -8.49 30.68
CA SER A 188 7.94 -9.22 31.96
C SER A 188 6.74 -10.16 32.04
N ASP A 189 5.73 -9.96 31.19
CA ASP A 189 4.51 -10.77 31.16
C ASP A 189 4.66 -11.98 30.23
N SER A 190 3.88 -13.03 30.52
CA SER A 190 3.82 -14.24 29.68
C SER A 190 2.94 -14.07 28.45
N VAL A 191 2.12 -13.01 28.41
CA VAL A 191 1.20 -12.71 27.31
C VAL A 191 1.56 -11.36 26.73
N PHE A 192 1.80 -11.34 25.42
CA PHE A 192 1.95 -10.12 24.65
C PHE A 192 0.69 -9.87 23.83
N SER A 193 0.26 -8.62 23.71
CA SER A 193 -0.96 -8.27 22.99
C SER A 193 -0.70 -7.19 21.95
N MET A 194 -1.33 -7.30 20.79
CA MET A 194 -1.37 -6.27 19.75
C MET A 194 -2.81 -6.00 19.35
N THR A 195 -3.18 -4.73 19.16
CA THR A 195 -4.51 -4.36 18.66
C THR A 195 -4.40 -3.90 17.22
N MET A 196 -5.13 -4.55 16.32
CA MET A 196 -5.30 -4.13 14.93
C MET A 196 -6.58 -3.31 14.79
N LYS A 197 -6.51 -2.20 14.06
CA LYS A 197 -7.67 -1.34 13.79
C LYS A 197 -7.84 -1.13 12.30
N ASN A 198 -9.10 -1.08 11.86
CA ASN A 198 -9.44 -0.57 10.53
C ASN A 198 -9.99 0.85 10.66
N GLU A 199 -9.10 1.82 10.48
CA GLU A 199 -9.35 3.26 10.63
C GLU A 199 -9.53 3.95 9.26
N ALA A 200 -9.72 3.16 8.21
CA ALA A 200 -9.77 3.58 6.82
C ALA A 200 -11.05 3.11 6.12
N LEU A 201 -11.36 3.65 4.94
CA LEU A 201 -12.43 3.15 4.07
C LEU A 201 -11.89 2.04 3.16
N GLU A 202 -11.46 0.95 3.80
CA GLU A 202 -10.84 -0.20 3.16
C GLU A 202 -11.50 -1.49 3.65
N THR A 203 -11.53 -2.51 2.79
CA THR A 203 -11.75 -3.89 3.22
C THR A 203 -10.40 -4.55 3.41
N HIS A 204 -9.99 -4.83 4.65
CA HIS A 204 -8.75 -5.59 4.89
C HIS A 204 -9.03 -7.08 4.85
N CYS A 205 -8.17 -7.82 4.14
CA CYS A 205 -8.20 -9.26 4.01
C CYS A 205 -6.94 -9.84 4.66
N ILE A 206 -7.02 -10.12 5.96
CA ILE A 206 -5.87 -10.58 6.75
C ILE A 206 -5.77 -12.10 6.66
N ASN A 207 -4.66 -12.60 6.15
CA ASN A 207 -4.39 -14.03 5.99
C ASN A 207 -3.67 -14.62 7.20
N ASP A 208 -2.65 -13.95 7.70
CA ASP A 208 -1.81 -14.43 8.81
C ASP A 208 -1.31 -13.27 9.66
N VAL A 209 -1.18 -13.51 10.97
CA VAL A 209 -0.61 -12.58 11.94
C VAL A 209 0.18 -13.39 12.95
N LYS A 210 1.46 -13.06 13.12
CA LYS A 210 2.38 -13.76 14.05
C LYS A 210 3.31 -12.76 14.73
N LEU A 211 3.88 -13.17 15.85
CA LEU A 211 5.08 -12.54 16.38
C LEU A 211 6.32 -13.34 15.97
N LEU A 212 7.35 -12.63 15.56
CA LEU A 212 8.70 -13.16 15.44
C LEU A 212 9.48 -12.72 16.67
N ALA A 213 9.73 -13.67 17.58
CA ALA A 213 10.36 -13.38 18.87
C ALA A 213 11.82 -13.81 18.88
N TYR A 214 12.72 -12.87 19.14
CA TYR A 214 14.16 -13.12 19.27
C TYR A 214 14.60 -12.91 20.71
N PRO A 215 15.08 -13.95 21.43
CA PRO A 215 15.64 -13.77 22.76
C PRO A 215 16.80 -12.76 22.72
N ARG A 216 16.84 -11.85 23.70
CA ARG A 216 17.93 -10.87 23.84
C ARG A 216 18.38 -10.71 25.29
N SER A 217 19.66 -10.43 25.48
CA SER A 217 20.21 -10.03 26.79
C SER A 217 20.09 -8.53 27.01
N ILE A 218 20.42 -8.08 28.22
CA ILE A 218 20.50 -6.65 28.51
C ILE A 218 21.52 -5.96 27.59
N ASN A 219 21.15 -4.82 27.02
CA ASN A 219 21.93 -4.03 26.05
C ASN A 219 22.14 -4.69 24.66
N GLU A 220 21.51 -5.82 24.39
CA GLU A 220 21.45 -6.39 23.05
C GLU A 220 20.14 -5.98 22.37
N ARG A 221 20.19 -5.85 21.04
CA ARG A 221 19.03 -5.55 20.19
C ARG A 221 19.05 -6.45 18.97
N VAL A 222 17.91 -6.71 18.37
CA VAL A 222 17.83 -7.39 17.08
C VAL A 222 17.28 -6.43 16.04
N TYR A 223 17.90 -6.40 14.87
CA TYR A 223 17.45 -5.56 13.75
C TYR A 223 17.28 -6.40 12.49
N GLN A 224 16.28 -6.04 11.70
CA GLN A 224 15.97 -6.63 10.40
C GLN A 224 16.65 -5.83 9.28
N SER A 225 17.19 -6.50 8.27
CA SER A 225 17.65 -5.85 7.04
C SER A 225 16.57 -5.81 5.97
N SER A 226 16.79 -5.02 4.92
CA SER A 226 15.86 -4.91 3.76
C SER A 226 15.65 -6.21 2.97
N ILE A 227 16.46 -7.25 3.22
CA ILE A 227 16.32 -8.59 2.64
C ILE A 227 15.81 -9.63 3.64
N ASN A 228 15.29 -9.19 4.79
CA ASN A 228 14.75 -10.03 5.86
C ASN A 228 15.78 -10.98 6.51
N ASP A 229 17.05 -10.56 6.55
CA ASP A 229 18.02 -11.13 7.48
C ASP A 229 17.90 -10.42 8.84
N PHE A 230 18.12 -11.13 9.94
CA PHE A 230 18.04 -10.60 11.29
C PHE A 230 19.39 -10.73 12.01
N TYR A 231 19.80 -9.66 12.68
CA TYR A 231 21.12 -9.55 13.30
C TYR A 231 21.00 -9.22 14.77
N LEU A 232 21.60 -10.06 15.61
CA LEU A 232 21.81 -9.75 17.02
C LEU A 232 22.97 -8.76 17.12
N CYS A 233 22.72 -7.63 17.76
CA CYS A 233 23.62 -6.49 17.79
C CYS A 233 23.88 -6.04 19.24
N GLU A 234 25.05 -5.44 19.43
CA GLU A 234 25.48 -4.84 20.68
C GLU A 234 26.20 -3.51 20.42
N ASN A 235 26.33 -2.71 21.46
CA ASN A 235 26.82 -1.34 21.38
C ASN A 235 25.92 -0.43 20.53
N ASN A 236 26.04 0.86 20.80
CA ASN A 236 25.35 1.89 20.04
C ASN A 236 26.28 3.10 19.95
N TYR A 237 26.65 3.47 18.73
CA TYR A 237 27.45 4.64 18.44
C TYR A 237 26.53 5.69 17.80
N SER A 238 26.09 6.63 18.62
CA SER A 238 25.28 7.77 18.17
C SER A 238 26.07 8.66 17.22
N ILE A 239 25.34 9.28 16.30
CA ILE A 239 25.89 10.29 15.40
C ILE A 239 26.39 11.51 16.17
N ILE A 240 27.56 12.04 15.78
CA ILE A 240 28.14 13.25 16.37
C ILE A 240 27.79 14.49 15.57
N LYS A 241 27.65 14.34 14.24
CA LYS A 241 27.26 15.44 13.36
C LYS A 241 26.54 14.94 12.12
N ALA A 242 25.43 15.58 11.80
CA ALA A 242 24.69 15.41 10.56
C ALA A 242 24.45 16.76 9.87
N SER A 243 24.50 16.78 8.53
CA SER A 243 24.18 17.97 7.75
C SER A 243 23.49 17.65 6.44
N GLY A 244 22.50 18.47 6.06
CA GLY A 244 21.84 18.48 4.76
C GLY A 244 21.85 19.87 4.12
N ASP A 245 21.08 20.06 3.05
CA ASP A 245 20.88 21.37 2.40
C ASP A 245 20.36 22.43 3.38
N GLU A 246 19.57 22.00 4.36
CA GLU A 246 18.97 22.82 5.42
C GLU A 246 19.95 23.25 6.52
N GLY A 247 21.19 22.73 6.53
CA GLY A 247 22.20 23.00 7.55
C GLY A 247 22.39 21.83 8.52
N ASP A 248 22.61 22.13 9.80
CA ASP A 248 22.80 21.12 10.85
C ASP A 248 21.47 20.45 11.20
N ILE A 249 21.45 19.12 11.12
CA ILE A 249 20.28 18.28 11.40
C ILE A 249 20.57 17.22 12.47
N THR A 250 21.66 17.39 13.22
CA THR A 250 22.17 16.39 14.17
C THR A 250 21.14 16.01 15.22
N ASP A 251 20.47 17.00 15.83
CA ASP A 251 19.51 16.76 16.91
C ASP A 251 18.31 15.92 16.48
N LEU A 252 17.88 16.04 15.21
CA LEU A 252 16.75 15.29 14.64
C LEU A 252 17.06 13.82 14.36
N LEU A 253 18.34 13.42 14.38
CA LEU A 253 18.76 12.05 14.03
C LEU A 253 19.41 11.32 15.22
N GLN A 254 19.60 12.00 16.35
CA GLN A 254 20.30 11.45 17.52
C GLN A 254 19.41 10.63 18.46
N LYS A 255 18.08 10.81 18.41
CA LYS A 255 17.14 10.22 19.37
C LYS A 255 15.95 9.63 18.67
N GLU A 256 15.47 8.50 19.17
CA GLU A 256 14.20 7.89 18.75
C GLU A 256 13.03 8.58 19.47
N ASP A 257 12.72 9.83 19.11
CA ASP A 257 11.71 10.65 19.80
C ASP A 257 10.52 11.09 18.92
N ARG A 258 10.47 10.59 17.68
CA ARG A 258 9.47 10.91 16.64
C ARG A 258 9.57 12.35 16.12
N GLN A 259 10.65 13.09 16.42
CA GLN A 259 10.94 14.38 15.77
C GLN A 259 11.73 14.15 14.48
N GLU A 260 11.01 13.77 13.44
CA GLU A 260 11.61 13.32 12.19
C GLU A 260 12.17 14.46 11.34
N ARG A 261 13.35 14.22 10.75
CA ARG A 261 13.86 15.02 9.64
C ARG A 261 13.15 14.64 8.35
N PHE A 262 12.66 15.64 7.62
CA PHE A 262 12.23 15.52 6.21
C PHE A 262 12.41 16.86 5.50
N SER A 263 12.44 16.83 4.16
CA SER A 263 12.50 18.03 3.31
C SER A 263 11.19 18.22 2.53
N LEU A 264 11.01 19.37 1.90
CA LEU A 264 9.96 19.54 0.90
C LEU A 264 10.46 19.11 -0.48
N ALA A 265 9.57 18.51 -1.27
CA ALA A 265 9.82 18.10 -2.63
C ALA A 265 10.17 19.29 -3.53
N ASP A 266 10.97 18.99 -4.54
CA ASP A 266 11.35 19.94 -5.59
C ASP A 266 10.12 20.32 -6.44
N SER A 267 9.89 21.62 -6.59
CA SER A 267 8.78 22.18 -7.36
C SER A 267 8.84 21.89 -8.86
N TYR A 268 10.00 21.50 -9.40
CA TYR A 268 10.20 21.23 -10.82
C TYR A 268 10.24 19.75 -11.17
N ASN A 269 10.54 18.88 -10.20
CA ASN A 269 10.63 17.44 -10.43
C ASN A 269 10.56 16.62 -9.14
N LEU A 270 9.51 15.81 -8.97
CA LEU A 270 9.33 14.98 -7.78
C LEU A 270 10.32 13.82 -7.67
N SER A 271 11.16 13.58 -8.68
CA SER A 271 12.23 12.58 -8.65
C SER A 271 13.62 13.15 -8.29
N SER A 272 13.71 14.45 -7.96
CA SER A 272 14.97 15.10 -7.58
C SER A 272 15.56 14.47 -6.30
N LYS A 273 16.88 14.31 -6.26
CA LYS A 273 17.58 13.72 -5.11
C LYS A 273 18.10 14.81 -4.18
N GLU A 274 18.28 14.44 -2.92
CA GLU A 274 18.99 15.21 -1.91
C GLU A 274 20.03 14.31 -1.22
N GLU A 275 21.00 14.95 -0.57
CA GLU A 275 22.07 14.27 0.14
C GLU A 275 22.14 14.75 1.59
N ILE A 276 22.38 13.82 2.53
CA ILE A 276 22.78 14.16 3.89
C ILE A 276 24.07 13.45 4.27
N TYR A 277 24.90 14.13 5.06
CA TYR A 277 26.22 13.67 5.44
C TYR A 277 26.25 13.39 6.95
N LEU A 278 26.76 12.23 7.32
CA LEU A 278 26.75 11.72 8.68
C LEU A 278 28.17 11.44 9.15
N ASN A 279 28.50 11.86 10.38
CA ASN A 279 29.80 11.64 11.00
C ASN A 279 29.66 10.97 12.35
N PHE A 280 30.37 9.87 12.52
CA PHE A 280 30.50 9.12 13.76
C PHE A 280 31.95 9.21 14.24
N GLU A 281 32.12 9.39 15.55
CA GLU A 281 33.42 9.34 16.22
C GLU A 281 33.39 8.35 17.37
N HIS A 282 34.58 8.01 17.89
CA HIS A 282 34.74 7.09 19.02
C HIS A 282 34.17 5.68 18.77
N VAL A 283 34.14 5.24 17.50
CA VAL A 283 33.80 3.86 17.15
C VAL A 283 34.90 2.94 17.68
N LYS A 284 34.56 2.14 18.70
CA LYS A 284 35.53 1.31 19.43
C LYS A 284 35.88 0.03 18.67
N ASN A 285 34.88 -0.56 18.02
CA ASN A 285 35.04 -1.74 17.19
C ASN A 285 34.51 -1.44 15.79
N SER A 286 35.43 -1.35 14.83
CA SER A 286 35.13 -1.12 13.41
C SER A 286 34.78 -2.39 12.64
N GLU A 287 34.97 -3.57 13.25
CA GLU A 287 34.61 -4.85 12.62
C GLU A 287 33.11 -5.10 12.76
N ASN A 288 32.52 -5.68 11.71
CA ASN A 288 31.10 -6.06 11.65
C ASN A 288 30.14 -4.92 12.04
N LEU A 289 30.39 -3.70 11.57
CA LEU A 289 29.47 -2.59 11.80
C LEU A 289 28.18 -2.75 11.00
N GLY A 290 27.07 -2.36 11.60
CA GLY A 290 25.81 -2.12 10.91
C GLY A 290 25.34 -0.67 11.13
N LEU A 291 24.77 -0.08 10.09
CA LEU A 291 24.05 1.18 10.15
C LEU A 291 22.59 0.92 10.48
N ILE A 292 22.10 1.48 11.57
CA ILE A 292 20.69 1.50 11.95
C ILE A 292 20.07 2.78 11.41
N VAL A 293 18.91 2.67 10.76
CA VAL A 293 18.09 3.81 10.36
C VAL A 293 16.65 3.55 10.79
N ASN A 294 16.04 4.53 11.46
CA ASN A 294 14.61 4.57 11.69
C ASN A 294 13.98 5.56 10.72
N PHE A 295 13.05 5.10 9.89
CA PHE A 295 12.51 5.89 8.79
C PHE A 295 11.12 5.43 8.36
N ARG A 296 10.43 6.29 7.63
CA ARG A 296 9.18 6.01 6.90
C ARG A 296 9.05 6.95 5.72
N GLN A 297 8.06 6.74 4.87
CA GLN A 297 7.78 7.68 3.78
C GLN A 297 6.94 8.88 4.25
N THR A 298 7.03 9.99 3.51
CA THR A 298 5.98 11.02 3.50
C THR A 298 4.78 10.51 2.71
N LEU A 299 3.69 11.27 2.70
CA LEU A 299 2.48 10.92 1.95
C LEU A 299 2.62 11.08 0.41
N MET A 300 3.83 11.26 -0.13
CA MET A 300 4.06 11.43 -1.56
C MET A 300 3.63 10.19 -2.38
N THR A 301 3.97 8.99 -1.93
CA THR A 301 3.56 7.75 -2.61
C THR A 301 2.08 7.48 -2.46
N THR A 302 1.52 7.77 -1.28
CA THR A 302 0.08 7.79 -1.01
C THR A 302 -0.62 8.68 -2.04
N TYR A 303 -0.17 9.93 -2.23
CA TYR A 303 -0.70 10.85 -3.24
C TYR A 303 -0.72 10.24 -4.65
N PHE A 304 0.33 9.49 -5.05
CA PHE A 304 0.37 8.85 -6.36
C PHE A 304 -0.58 7.66 -6.48
N ILE A 305 -0.65 6.77 -5.48
CA ILE A 305 -1.57 5.62 -5.48
C ILE A 305 -3.00 6.10 -5.66
N TYR A 306 -3.41 7.13 -4.91
CA TYR A 306 -4.76 7.64 -4.97
C TYR A 306 -5.05 8.53 -6.16
N SER A 307 -4.05 9.25 -6.65
CA SER A 307 -4.17 9.90 -7.96
C SER A 307 -4.38 8.86 -9.05
N ALA A 308 -3.71 7.71 -8.99
CA ALA A 308 -3.93 6.61 -9.94
C ALA A 308 -5.38 6.11 -9.86
N MET A 309 -5.91 5.84 -8.66
CA MET A 309 -7.32 5.43 -8.47
C MET A 309 -8.31 6.47 -8.98
N GLY A 310 -8.09 7.76 -8.70
CA GLY A 310 -8.90 8.86 -9.25
C GLY A 310 -8.85 8.89 -10.77
N PHE A 311 -7.67 8.72 -11.37
CA PHE A 311 -7.52 8.68 -12.83
C PHE A 311 -8.20 7.46 -13.48
N MET A 312 -8.32 6.33 -12.77
CA MET A 312 -9.10 5.17 -13.23
C MET A 312 -10.60 5.50 -13.30
N GLY A 313 -11.12 6.26 -12.33
CA GLY A 313 -12.52 6.66 -12.25
C GLY A 313 -13.48 5.47 -12.28
N ASP A 314 -14.50 5.54 -13.12
CA ASP A 314 -15.50 4.47 -13.36
C ASP A 314 -14.94 3.22 -14.07
N GLU A 315 -13.64 3.18 -14.43
CA GLU A 315 -12.98 2.00 -15.00
C GLU A 315 -12.10 1.24 -13.99
N VAL A 316 -12.14 1.61 -12.71
CA VAL A 316 -11.35 0.97 -11.64
C VAL A 316 -11.55 -0.55 -11.58
N GLY A 317 -12.78 -1.05 -11.63
CA GLY A 317 -13.06 -2.50 -11.65
C GLY A 317 -12.48 -3.20 -12.87
N ASP A 318 -12.55 -2.56 -14.05
CA ASP A 318 -11.97 -3.07 -15.30
C ASP A 318 -10.42 -3.11 -15.24
N ILE A 319 -9.79 -2.15 -14.57
CA ILE A 319 -8.33 -2.08 -14.41
C ILE A 319 -7.84 -3.07 -13.35
N PHE A 320 -8.53 -3.19 -12.21
CA PHE A 320 -8.21 -4.18 -11.19
C PHE A 320 -8.40 -5.61 -11.71
N ALA A 321 -9.44 -5.86 -12.50
CA ALA A 321 -9.58 -7.14 -13.18
C ALA A 321 -8.37 -7.48 -14.06
N LYS A 322 -7.76 -6.48 -14.73
CA LYS A 322 -6.52 -6.68 -15.49
C LYS A 322 -5.32 -6.92 -14.60
N ILE A 323 -5.19 -6.23 -13.47
CA ILE A 323 -4.11 -6.48 -12.50
C ILE A 323 -4.15 -7.95 -12.05
N GLU A 324 -5.34 -8.48 -11.78
CA GLU A 324 -5.53 -9.88 -11.35
C GLU A 324 -5.24 -10.91 -12.45
N THR A 325 -5.31 -10.54 -13.74
CA THR A 325 -5.17 -11.48 -14.86
C THR A 325 -3.93 -11.26 -15.75
N GLU A 326 -3.28 -10.08 -15.69
CA GLU A 326 -2.18 -9.67 -16.57
C GLU A 326 -0.98 -9.15 -15.75
N GLY A 327 0.06 -9.99 -15.60
CA GLY A 327 1.23 -9.65 -14.77
C GLY A 327 1.98 -8.38 -15.18
N ASP A 328 2.06 -8.04 -16.48
CA ASP A 328 2.73 -6.82 -16.96
C ASP A 328 2.05 -5.53 -16.47
N THR A 329 0.72 -5.54 -16.35
CA THR A 329 -0.04 -4.39 -15.82
C THR A 329 0.25 -4.20 -14.34
N LYS A 330 0.28 -5.29 -13.55
CA LYS A 330 0.67 -5.28 -12.14
C LYS A 330 2.09 -4.72 -11.96
N ASP A 331 3.07 -5.29 -12.66
CA ASP A 331 4.48 -4.91 -12.49
C ASP A 331 4.73 -3.43 -12.80
N LYS A 332 4.06 -2.89 -13.82
CA LYS A 332 4.20 -1.47 -14.20
C LYS A 332 3.54 -0.52 -13.20
N LEU A 333 2.37 -0.89 -12.68
CA LEU A 333 1.69 -0.08 -11.66
C LEU A 333 2.48 -0.07 -10.34
N GLU A 334 3.00 -1.23 -9.94
CA GLU A 334 3.76 -1.41 -8.70
C GLU A 334 5.14 -0.75 -8.76
N ASN A 335 5.87 -0.94 -9.88
CA ASN A 335 7.28 -0.56 -9.94
C ASN A 335 7.57 0.73 -10.72
N GLY A 336 6.63 1.25 -11.53
CA GLY A 336 6.88 2.38 -12.42
C GLY A 336 7.36 3.64 -11.68
N ILE A 337 6.52 4.16 -10.79
CA ILE A 337 6.85 5.35 -9.98
C ILE A 337 7.88 5.01 -8.90
N LYS A 338 7.70 3.87 -8.20
CA LYS A 338 8.61 3.39 -7.16
C LYS A 338 10.07 3.39 -7.60
N LYS A 339 10.37 2.91 -8.81
CA LYS A 339 11.72 2.86 -9.36
C LYS A 339 12.34 4.24 -9.59
N GLU A 340 11.54 5.24 -9.95
CA GLU A 340 12.02 6.61 -10.18
C GLU A 340 12.28 7.35 -8.85
N LEU A 341 11.43 7.09 -7.85
CA LEU A 341 11.62 7.62 -6.50
C LEU A 341 12.84 6.98 -5.81
N GLY A 342 13.07 5.67 -6.00
CA GLY A 342 14.27 4.99 -5.52
C GLY A 342 14.33 4.81 -4.01
N ASN A 343 15.49 4.38 -3.52
CA ASN A 343 15.75 4.01 -2.13
C ASN A 343 16.35 5.18 -1.32
N ILE A 344 16.64 4.93 -0.05
CA ILE A 344 17.67 5.68 0.69
C ILE A 344 19.00 4.97 0.44
N ASP A 345 19.80 5.45 -0.52
CA ASP A 345 21.09 4.87 -0.87
C ASP A 345 22.17 5.29 0.12
N ILE A 346 22.95 4.33 0.61
CA ILE A 346 23.97 4.51 1.65
C ILE A 346 25.36 4.40 1.04
N TYR A 347 26.16 5.44 1.20
CA TYR A 347 27.55 5.48 0.79
C TYR A 347 28.46 5.58 2.01
N LEU A 348 29.55 4.81 1.98
CA LEU A 348 30.64 4.87 2.95
C LEU A 348 31.82 5.61 2.36
N TRP A 349 32.42 6.53 3.13
CA TRP A 349 33.64 7.20 2.70
C TRP A 349 34.84 6.26 2.77
N ASN A 350 35.51 6.02 1.64
CA ASN A 350 36.75 5.27 1.60
C ASN A 350 37.96 6.22 1.57
N GLU A 351 38.63 6.36 2.71
CA GLU A 351 39.83 7.21 2.87
C GLU A 351 41.01 6.75 1.98
N LYS A 352 41.07 5.50 1.52
CA LYS A 352 42.18 4.99 0.68
C LYS A 352 42.12 5.51 -0.75
N ILE A 353 40.91 5.62 -1.31
CA ILE A 353 40.67 6.09 -2.68
C ILE A 353 40.09 7.50 -2.72
N ASN A 354 39.79 8.08 -1.55
CA ASN A 354 39.21 9.41 -1.39
C ASN A 354 37.89 9.57 -2.18
N ASP A 355 37.01 8.58 -2.05
CA ASP A 355 35.72 8.52 -2.76
C ASP A 355 34.62 7.84 -1.91
N TRP A 356 33.37 8.03 -2.31
CA TRP A 356 32.18 7.43 -1.71
C TRP A 356 31.86 6.08 -2.35
N GLU A 357 31.87 5.01 -1.54
CA GLU A 357 31.52 3.65 -1.97
C GLU A 357 30.07 3.31 -1.59
N LEU A 358 29.23 3.02 -2.59
CA LEU A 358 27.87 2.54 -2.37
C LEU A 358 27.90 1.22 -1.60
N GLN A 359 27.18 1.16 -0.49
CA GLN A 359 27.02 -0.04 0.33
C GLN A 359 25.77 -0.81 -0.09
N ASN A 360 24.60 -0.19 0.08
CA ASN A 360 23.29 -0.66 -0.36
C ASN A 360 22.26 0.46 -0.10
N GLY A 361 20.96 0.18 -0.13
CA GLY A 361 19.93 1.11 0.29
C GLY A 361 18.84 0.49 1.17
N PHE A 362 18.08 1.38 1.81
CA PHE A 362 16.86 1.04 2.52
C PHE A 362 15.63 1.37 1.68
N TYR A 363 14.57 0.58 1.87
CA TYR A 363 13.28 0.82 1.23
C TYR A 363 12.15 0.52 2.20
N GLU A 364 11.12 1.35 2.14
CA GLU A 364 9.84 1.23 2.82
C GLU A 364 8.77 1.82 1.88
N THR A 365 7.53 1.36 2.00
CA THR A 365 6.35 1.92 1.32
C THR A 365 5.42 2.67 2.29
N GLY A 366 5.32 2.22 3.54
CA GLY A 366 4.40 2.75 4.55
C GLY A 366 4.75 4.17 5.04
N PRO A 367 3.77 5.09 5.13
CA PRO A 367 3.97 6.43 5.67
C PRO A 367 3.60 6.54 7.16
N ILE A 368 3.13 5.48 7.82
CA ILE A 368 2.57 5.55 9.18
C ILE A 368 3.53 5.04 10.22
N ALA A 369 3.86 3.76 10.22
CA ALA A 369 4.74 3.20 11.23
C ALA A 369 6.20 3.54 10.89
N ILE A 370 6.98 3.91 11.91
CA ILE A 370 8.43 4.12 11.73
C ILE A 370 9.09 2.74 11.66
N ASN A 371 9.60 2.38 10.48
CA ASN A 371 10.36 1.15 10.32
C ASN A 371 11.77 1.34 10.91
N ARG A 372 12.35 0.25 11.43
CA ARG A 372 13.69 0.19 12.02
C ARG A 372 14.50 -0.90 11.35
N GLN A 373 15.45 -0.50 10.50
CA GLN A 373 16.26 -1.47 9.75
C GLN A 373 17.75 -1.29 9.99
N ILE A 374 18.50 -2.37 9.74
CA ILE A 374 19.95 -2.40 9.75
C ILE A 374 20.52 -2.68 8.35
N LEU A 375 21.61 -1.98 8.02
CA LEU A 375 22.46 -2.27 6.88
C LEU A 375 23.86 -2.66 7.37
N PRO A 376 24.27 -3.95 7.24
CA PRO A 376 25.66 -4.34 7.46
C PRO A 376 26.59 -3.58 6.51
N LEU A 377 27.61 -2.92 7.07
CA LEU A 377 28.60 -2.16 6.31
C LEU A 377 29.78 -3.06 5.93
N THR A 378 30.34 -2.82 4.75
CA THR A 378 31.52 -3.51 4.24
C THR A 378 32.67 -2.53 4.05
N ASN A 379 33.91 -3.04 4.01
CA ASN A 379 35.11 -2.23 3.76
C ASN A 379 35.34 -1.06 4.74
N VAL A 380 34.79 -1.13 5.96
CA VAL A 380 35.07 -0.14 7.00
C VAL A 380 36.55 -0.22 7.34
N VAL A 381 37.29 0.83 6.99
CA VAL A 381 38.70 0.93 7.37
C VAL A 381 38.78 1.13 8.88
N SER A 382 39.52 0.27 9.56
CA SER A 382 39.67 0.33 11.02
C SER A 382 40.17 1.71 11.45
N SER A 383 39.22 2.49 11.96
CA SER A 383 39.41 3.86 12.40
C SER A 383 38.29 4.19 13.38
N SER A 384 38.56 5.09 14.31
CA SER A 384 37.58 5.55 15.28
C SER A 384 36.53 6.49 14.67
N LYS A 385 36.64 6.81 13.37
CA LYS A 385 35.80 7.76 12.65
C LYS A 385 35.16 7.10 11.44
N VAL A 386 33.84 7.19 11.33
CA VAL A 386 33.10 6.67 10.17
C VAL A 386 32.29 7.82 9.57
N LYS A 387 32.39 7.99 8.25
CA LYS A 387 31.62 8.98 7.50
C LYS A 387 30.69 8.27 6.53
N LEU A 388 29.42 8.63 6.55
CA LEU A 388 28.41 8.10 5.65
C LEU A 388 27.73 9.25 4.90
N LYS A 389 27.23 8.94 3.72
CA LYS A 389 26.37 9.82 2.93
C LYS A 389 25.10 9.06 2.55
N LEU A 390 23.96 9.66 2.81
CA LEU A 390 22.65 9.16 2.38
C LEU A 390 22.24 9.96 1.15
N VAL A 391 21.87 9.27 0.07
CA VAL A 391 21.30 9.87 -1.14
C VAL A 391 19.87 9.37 -1.29
N MET A 392 18.91 10.27 -1.32
CA MET A 392 17.50 9.91 -1.23
C MET A 392 16.61 10.85 -2.03
N ASN A 393 15.37 10.45 -2.28
CA ASN A 393 14.42 11.31 -2.99
C ASN A 393 13.98 12.47 -2.13
N LYS A 394 14.12 13.69 -2.67
CA LYS A 394 13.80 14.92 -1.96
C LYS A 394 12.30 15.00 -1.68
N GLY A 395 11.95 15.17 -0.41
CA GLY A 395 10.58 15.21 0.08
C GLY A 395 9.86 13.88 0.24
N LEU A 396 10.53 12.75 0.02
CA LEU A 396 9.92 11.42 0.20
C LEU A 396 10.18 10.79 1.57
N TRP A 397 11.34 11.02 2.17
CA TRP A 397 11.78 10.24 3.32
C TRP A 397 11.75 11.06 4.61
N ARG A 398 11.21 10.44 5.66
CA ARG A 398 11.28 10.90 7.05
C ARG A 398 12.26 10.03 7.80
N ILE A 399 13.20 10.63 8.49
CA ILE A 399 14.23 9.92 9.27
C ILE A 399 14.16 10.39 10.71
N ASP A 400 13.97 9.46 11.63
CA ASP A 400 13.86 9.71 13.07
C ASP A 400 15.19 9.49 13.79
N TYR A 401 15.97 8.50 13.34
CA TYR A 401 17.15 8.08 14.08
C TYR A 401 18.19 7.42 13.19
N VAL A 402 19.46 7.69 13.45
CA VAL A 402 20.58 7.03 12.80
C VAL A 402 21.71 6.73 13.79
N ALA A 403 22.20 5.49 13.77
CA ALA A 403 23.33 5.07 14.59
C ALA A 403 24.15 3.95 13.95
N LEU A 404 25.35 3.70 14.48
CA LEU A 404 26.09 2.49 14.20
C LEU A 404 25.97 1.50 15.37
N THR A 405 26.04 0.21 15.07
CA THR A 405 26.07 -0.88 16.04
C THR A 405 27.08 -1.94 15.61
N ASN A 406 27.49 -2.82 16.52
CA ASN A 406 28.27 -4.00 16.18
C ASN A 406 27.35 -5.21 16.02
N ILE A 407 27.45 -5.87 14.87
CA ILE A 407 26.76 -7.12 14.60
C ILE A 407 27.54 -8.27 15.23
N LYS A 408 26.89 -9.05 16.08
CA LYS A 408 27.44 -10.27 16.69
C LYS A 408 27.28 -11.45 15.75
N GLU A 409 26.03 -11.70 15.35
CA GLU A 409 25.67 -12.85 14.52
C GLU A 409 24.31 -12.66 13.85
N LYS A 410 24.02 -13.52 12.86
CA LYS A 410 22.68 -13.68 12.30
C LYS A 410 21.84 -14.59 13.19
N VAL A 411 20.59 -14.23 13.44
CA VAL A 411 19.68 -14.98 14.32
C VAL A 411 18.39 -15.37 13.60
N LYS A 412 17.64 -16.32 14.18
CA LYS A 412 16.34 -16.78 13.69
C LYS A 412 15.26 -16.61 14.76
N PRO A 413 14.01 -16.33 14.37
CA PRO A 413 12.94 -16.09 15.33
C PRO A 413 12.37 -17.38 15.87
N ILE A 414 11.73 -17.27 17.03
CA ILE A 414 10.65 -18.16 17.43
C ILE A 414 9.36 -17.56 16.87
N GLU A 415 8.69 -18.27 15.96
CA GLU A 415 7.39 -17.86 15.44
C GLU A 415 6.28 -18.18 16.44
N ILE A 416 5.45 -17.20 16.76
CA ILE A 416 4.37 -17.32 17.74
C ILE A 416 3.06 -16.90 17.07
N SER A 417 2.16 -17.87 16.86
CA SER A 417 0.79 -17.61 16.42
C SER A 417 -0.08 -17.12 17.59
N PRO A 418 -1.14 -16.34 17.31
CA PRO A 418 -2.07 -15.92 18.34
C PRO A 418 -2.73 -17.13 19.00
N ASN A 419 -2.83 -17.08 20.33
CA ASN A 419 -3.56 -18.07 21.12
C ASN A 419 -5.04 -17.70 21.23
N GLU A 420 -5.34 -16.39 21.27
CA GLU A 420 -6.68 -15.85 21.40
C GLU A 420 -6.81 -14.57 20.57
N ILE A 421 -8.00 -14.33 20.01
CA ILE A 421 -8.36 -13.07 19.37
C ILE A 421 -9.62 -12.55 20.05
N LEU A 422 -9.61 -11.25 20.40
CA LEU A 422 -10.79 -10.54 20.91
C LEU A 422 -11.30 -9.58 19.82
N ASN A 423 -12.61 -9.51 19.68
CA ASN A 423 -13.30 -8.51 18.87
C ASN A 423 -14.13 -7.64 19.82
N LYS A 424 -13.77 -6.36 19.96
CA LYS A 424 -14.37 -5.42 20.92
C LYS A 424 -14.47 -6.01 22.35
N GLY A 425 -13.36 -6.58 22.81
CA GLY A 425 -13.21 -7.17 24.14
C GLY A 425 -13.85 -8.55 24.33
N LYS A 426 -14.48 -9.15 23.30
CA LYS A 426 -15.08 -10.49 23.38
C LYS A 426 -14.28 -11.50 22.58
N VAL A 427 -14.09 -12.70 23.14
CA VAL A 427 -13.40 -13.79 22.46
C VAL A 427 -14.07 -14.13 21.14
N ASP A 428 -13.31 -14.07 20.05
CA ASP A 428 -13.74 -14.38 18.69
C ASP A 428 -13.01 -15.64 18.17
N LYS A 429 -13.62 -16.80 18.43
CA LYS A 429 -13.09 -18.10 17.98
C LYS A 429 -13.10 -18.24 16.46
N THR A 430 -14.00 -17.55 15.78
CA THR A 430 -14.09 -17.58 14.31
C THR A 430 -12.90 -16.85 13.73
N ALA A 431 -12.59 -15.63 14.21
CA ALA A 431 -11.42 -14.89 13.79
C ALA A 431 -10.13 -15.68 14.02
N LEU A 432 -9.98 -16.32 15.20
CA LEU A 432 -8.83 -17.18 15.49
C LEU A 432 -8.70 -18.36 14.51
N THR A 433 -9.83 -18.97 14.13
CA THR A 433 -9.84 -20.08 13.15
C THR A 433 -9.45 -19.61 11.75
N LEU A 434 -9.91 -18.41 11.35
CA LEU A 434 -9.58 -17.82 10.05
C LEU A 434 -8.08 -17.51 9.93
N ILE A 435 -7.50 -16.84 10.94
CA ILE A 435 -6.06 -16.50 10.96
C ILE A 435 -5.17 -17.75 10.99
N LYS A 436 -5.62 -18.85 11.60
CA LYS A 436 -4.89 -20.13 11.60
C LYS A 436 -5.06 -20.94 10.32
N SER A 437 -5.84 -20.46 9.35
CA SER A 437 -6.17 -21.18 8.11
C SER A 437 -5.58 -20.45 6.89
N PRO A 438 -4.48 -20.93 6.28
CA PRO A 438 -3.78 -20.22 5.20
C PRO A 438 -4.61 -19.92 3.95
N GLU A 439 -5.71 -20.65 3.71
CA GLU A 439 -6.60 -20.43 2.56
C GLU A 439 -7.78 -19.50 2.86
N LYS A 440 -7.83 -18.90 4.06
CA LYS A 440 -8.92 -18.05 4.51
C LYS A 440 -8.40 -16.68 4.92
N TYR A 441 -9.34 -15.75 5.05
CA TYR A 441 -9.07 -14.38 5.44
C TYR A 441 -9.97 -13.98 6.59
N LEU A 442 -9.40 -13.33 7.58
CA LEU A 442 -10.14 -12.49 8.50
C LEU A 442 -10.48 -11.19 7.77
N ILE A 443 -11.77 -10.94 7.56
CA ILE A 443 -12.24 -9.71 6.91
C ILE A 443 -12.43 -8.63 7.98
N SER A 444 -11.71 -7.52 7.83
CA SER A 444 -11.83 -6.32 8.66
C SER A 444 -12.48 -5.21 7.84
N MET A 445 -13.69 -4.81 8.22
CA MET A 445 -14.41 -3.69 7.60
C MET A 445 -14.11 -2.39 8.35
N PRO A 446 -14.40 -1.21 7.78
CA PRO A 446 -14.16 0.07 8.45
C PRO A 446 -14.79 0.14 9.85
N GLY A 447 -14.00 0.53 10.86
CA GLY A 447 -14.40 0.54 12.27
C GLY A 447 -14.31 -0.81 13.00
N SER A 448 -13.75 -1.85 12.35
CA SER A 448 -13.41 -3.11 13.03
C SER A 448 -12.15 -2.95 13.89
N GLU A 449 -12.10 -3.72 14.98
CA GLU A 449 -10.99 -3.76 15.93
C GLU A 449 -10.81 -5.20 16.43
N TYR A 450 -9.57 -5.70 16.35
CA TYR A 450 -9.20 -7.03 16.81
C TYR A 450 -7.96 -6.97 17.70
N LYS A 451 -8.02 -7.59 18.87
CA LYS A 451 -6.87 -7.74 19.78
C LYS A 451 -6.34 -9.16 19.71
N PHE A 452 -5.08 -9.31 19.32
CA PHE A 452 -4.36 -10.57 19.19
C PHE A 452 -3.54 -10.81 20.45
N ASN A 453 -3.77 -11.92 21.13
CA ASN A 453 -3.05 -12.31 22.34
C ASN A 453 -2.10 -13.48 22.03
N PHE A 454 -0.81 -13.28 22.31
CA PHE A 454 0.28 -14.22 22.06
C PHE A 454 0.86 -14.72 23.39
N VAL A 455 1.06 -16.02 23.52
CA VAL A 455 1.70 -16.61 24.70
C VAL A 455 3.19 -16.77 24.40
N LEU A 456 4.04 -16.08 25.17
CA LEU A 456 5.49 -16.16 25.03
C LEU A 456 6.02 -17.48 25.62
N PRO A 457 7.04 -18.11 25.01
CA PRO A 457 7.41 -19.48 25.34
C PRO A 457 8.12 -19.63 26.68
N ASN A 458 8.94 -18.66 27.10
CA ASN A 458 9.70 -18.74 28.34
C ASN A 458 9.40 -17.56 29.26
N LEU A 459 8.99 -17.87 30.49
CA LEU A 459 8.90 -16.89 31.59
C LEU A 459 10.30 -16.35 31.90
N HIS A 460 10.43 -15.04 32.08
CA HIS A 460 11.69 -14.32 32.39
C HIS A 460 12.73 -14.20 31.27
N THR A 461 12.39 -14.56 30.03
CA THR A 461 13.21 -14.21 28.86
C THR A 461 12.71 -12.91 28.25
N ASP A 462 13.60 -11.94 28.00
CA ASP A 462 13.26 -10.76 27.21
C ASP A 462 13.41 -11.06 25.72
N TYR A 463 12.59 -10.41 24.91
CA TYR A 463 12.56 -10.61 23.46
C TYR A 463 12.59 -9.27 22.73
N GLU A 464 13.31 -9.22 21.61
CA GLU A 464 12.99 -8.29 20.53
C GLU A 464 11.85 -8.89 19.71
N LEU A 465 10.75 -8.15 19.58
CA LEU A 465 9.57 -8.60 18.85
C LEU A 465 9.41 -7.86 17.53
N PHE A 466 9.06 -8.63 16.51
CA PHE A 466 8.59 -8.11 15.24
C PHE A 466 7.18 -8.65 14.97
N LEU A 467 6.33 -7.82 14.41
CA LEU A 467 5.02 -8.23 13.93
C LEU A 467 5.17 -8.75 12.51
N TYR A 468 4.78 -9.98 12.26
CA TYR A 468 4.54 -10.50 10.91
C TYR A 468 3.05 -10.36 10.61
N SER A 469 2.71 -9.73 9.49
CA SER A 469 1.33 -9.65 9.00
C SER A 469 1.28 -9.96 7.51
N LYS A 470 0.29 -10.73 7.07
CA LYS A 470 0.12 -11.09 5.66
C LYS A 470 -1.31 -10.83 5.21
N GLY A 471 -1.46 -10.23 4.04
CA GLY A 471 -2.76 -9.96 3.49
C GLY A 471 -2.72 -8.94 2.35
N TYR A 472 -3.91 -8.45 2.03
CA TYR A 472 -4.14 -7.37 1.10
C TYR A 472 -5.35 -6.56 1.55
N TYR A 473 -5.60 -5.43 0.90
CA TYR A 473 -6.78 -4.63 1.14
C TYR A 473 -7.39 -4.17 -0.18
N LEU A 474 -8.69 -3.87 -0.15
CA LEU A 474 -9.41 -3.27 -1.27
C LEU A 474 -9.92 -1.90 -0.86
N GLU A 475 -9.51 -0.89 -1.63
CA GLU A 475 -9.91 0.49 -1.41
C GLU A 475 -11.37 0.73 -1.83
N TRP A 476 -12.11 1.54 -1.07
CA TRP A 476 -13.46 1.92 -1.44
C TRP A 476 -13.46 3.20 -2.25
N MET A 477 -13.98 3.19 -3.47
CA MET A 477 -13.99 4.36 -4.35
C MET A 477 -14.98 5.42 -3.86
N ARG A 478 -14.49 6.67 -3.78
CA ARG A 478 -15.27 7.84 -3.41
C ARG A 478 -15.99 8.39 -4.64
N GLU A 479 -17.17 8.99 -4.44
CA GLU A 479 -17.96 9.54 -5.54
C GLU A 479 -17.16 10.55 -6.39
N HIS A 480 -16.34 11.39 -5.76
CA HIS A 480 -15.50 12.35 -6.46
C HIS A 480 -14.40 11.66 -7.29
N TRP A 481 -13.76 10.59 -6.81
CA TRP A 481 -12.72 9.88 -7.58
C TRP A 481 -13.29 9.26 -8.85
N ILE A 482 -14.52 8.76 -8.80
CA ILE A 482 -15.22 8.25 -9.98
C ILE A 482 -15.37 9.34 -11.06
N LYS A 483 -15.51 10.61 -10.65
CA LYS A 483 -15.65 11.76 -11.55
C LYS A 483 -14.30 12.30 -12.07
N ASP A 484 -13.19 11.93 -11.44
CA ASP A 484 -11.83 12.39 -11.73
C ASP A 484 -11.12 11.62 -12.85
N LYS A 485 -11.86 10.78 -13.60
CA LYS A 485 -11.29 9.92 -14.64
C LYS A 485 -10.37 10.69 -15.60
N ASP A 486 -9.12 10.24 -15.69
CA ASP A 486 -8.11 10.72 -16.64
C ASP A 486 -7.17 9.57 -17.04
N LEU A 487 -7.64 8.73 -17.95
CA LEU A 487 -6.87 7.57 -18.42
C LEU A 487 -5.59 7.95 -19.17
N LEU A 488 -5.49 9.16 -19.71
CA LEU A 488 -4.27 9.63 -20.36
C LEU A 488 -3.19 9.93 -19.32
N LYS A 489 -3.58 10.58 -18.22
CA LYS A 489 -2.69 10.85 -17.10
C LYS A 489 -2.30 9.57 -16.34
N LEU A 490 -3.23 8.62 -16.18
CA LEU A 490 -2.90 7.27 -15.68
C LEU A 490 -1.86 6.58 -16.57
N ARG A 491 -2.06 6.61 -17.90
CA ARG A 491 -1.11 6.03 -18.86
C ARG A 491 0.26 6.72 -18.77
N GLU A 492 0.29 8.04 -18.59
CA GLU A 492 1.54 8.77 -18.41
C GLU A 492 2.26 8.35 -17.12
N MET A 493 1.54 8.24 -15.99
CA MET A 493 2.08 7.76 -14.72
C MET A 493 2.71 6.37 -14.85
N VAL A 494 2.00 5.43 -15.48
CA VAL A 494 2.40 4.01 -15.56
C VAL A 494 3.53 3.78 -16.56
N TYR A 495 3.45 4.39 -17.76
CA TYR A 495 4.39 4.09 -18.85
C TYR A 495 5.50 5.14 -19.02
N TYR A 496 5.33 6.34 -18.48
CA TYR A 496 6.28 7.45 -18.59
C TYR A 496 6.51 8.15 -17.23
N PRO A 497 6.84 7.41 -16.16
CA PRO A 497 6.86 7.93 -14.78
C PRO A 497 7.79 9.14 -14.61
N LYS A 498 8.96 9.17 -15.26
CA LYS A 498 9.85 10.35 -15.27
C LYS A 498 9.18 11.62 -15.77
N LYS A 499 8.40 11.51 -16.86
CA LYS A 499 7.69 12.64 -17.44
C LYS A 499 6.54 13.06 -16.53
N TYR A 500 5.79 12.08 -16.01
CA TYR A 500 4.72 12.30 -15.06
C TYR A 500 5.20 13.08 -13.82
N LEU A 501 6.26 12.61 -13.14
CA LEU A 501 6.80 13.22 -11.92
C LEU A 501 7.25 14.68 -12.12
N LYS A 502 7.72 15.01 -13.33
CA LYS A 502 8.07 16.39 -13.70
C LYS A 502 6.84 17.27 -13.90
N VAL A 503 5.82 16.77 -14.60
CA VAL A 503 4.58 17.50 -14.87
C VAL A 503 3.76 17.67 -13.59
N GLU A 504 3.75 16.66 -12.73
CA GLU A 504 2.92 16.60 -11.53
C GLU A 504 3.48 17.45 -10.37
N ALA A 505 4.76 17.84 -10.42
CA ALA A 505 5.42 18.56 -9.34
C ALA A 505 4.62 19.80 -8.88
N ASN A 506 4.18 20.65 -9.80
CA ASN A 506 3.39 21.84 -9.46
C ASN A 506 2.06 21.51 -8.78
N ALA A 507 1.37 20.44 -9.21
CA ALA A 507 0.13 20.01 -8.60
C ALA A 507 0.38 19.46 -7.20
N TYR A 508 1.40 18.60 -7.03
CA TYR A 508 1.78 18.05 -5.72
C TYR A 508 2.11 19.16 -4.70
N LYS A 509 2.81 20.22 -5.12
CA LYS A 509 3.14 21.35 -4.22
C LYS A 509 1.90 22.06 -3.65
N GLN A 510 0.74 21.99 -4.31
CA GLN A 510 -0.51 22.54 -3.77
C GLN A 510 -1.03 21.73 -2.57
N TYR A 511 -0.69 20.43 -2.52
CA TYR A 511 -1.14 19.50 -1.48
C TYR A 511 -0.11 19.31 -0.37
N GLU A 512 1.18 19.40 -0.69
CA GLU A 512 2.28 19.00 0.21
C GLU A 512 2.21 19.64 1.61
N THR A 513 1.72 20.87 1.71
CA THR A 513 1.67 21.59 3.00
C THR A 513 0.44 21.29 3.85
N THR A 514 -0.62 20.71 3.29
CA THR A 514 -1.89 20.47 4.00
C THR A 514 -2.25 18.99 4.10
N MET A 515 -1.75 18.17 3.17
CA MET A 515 -2.13 16.76 3.00
C MET A 515 -1.91 15.94 4.28
N GLU A 516 -0.86 16.21 5.06
CA GLU A 516 -0.65 15.51 6.33
C GLU A 516 -1.78 15.75 7.30
N GLN A 517 -2.10 17.01 7.57
CA GLN A 517 -3.13 17.38 8.53
C GLN A 517 -4.49 16.78 8.12
N GLU A 518 -4.81 16.82 6.84
CA GLU A 518 -6.04 16.27 6.29
C GLU A 518 -6.07 14.74 6.37
N PHE A 519 -4.95 14.09 6.07
CA PHE A 519 -4.80 12.64 6.19
C PHE A 519 -5.05 12.19 7.62
N TRP A 520 -4.36 12.78 8.60
CA TRP A 520 -4.53 12.43 10.01
C TRP A 520 -5.94 12.67 10.53
N ASN A 521 -6.60 13.76 10.08
CA ASN A 521 -7.96 14.10 10.49
C ASN A 521 -9.05 13.26 9.81
N SER A 522 -8.74 12.54 8.74
CA SER A 522 -9.71 11.74 7.99
C SER A 522 -10.01 10.37 8.60
N LYS A 523 -9.29 9.97 9.65
CA LYS A 523 -9.31 8.62 10.18
C LYS A 523 -10.58 8.31 10.96
N ILE A 524 -11.05 7.09 10.77
CA ILE A 524 -12.24 6.56 11.43
C ILE A 524 -11.87 6.14 12.86
N ASP A 525 -12.59 6.66 13.84
CA ASP A 525 -12.50 6.18 15.22
C ASP A 525 -13.28 4.86 15.37
N THR A 526 -12.56 3.75 15.60
CA THR A 526 -13.12 2.40 15.75
C THR A 526 -14.03 2.25 16.97
N LYS A 527 -13.95 3.17 17.93
CA LYS A 527 -14.79 3.17 19.13
C LYS A 527 -16.18 3.75 18.84
N THR A 528 -16.28 4.73 17.95
CA THR A 528 -17.53 5.45 17.65
C THR A 528 -18.16 5.06 16.31
N PHE A 529 -17.37 4.56 15.36
CA PHE A 529 -17.85 4.08 14.08
C PHE A 529 -17.79 2.55 13.98
N SER A 530 -18.82 1.95 13.37
CA SER A 530 -18.75 0.56 12.93
C SER A 530 -19.54 0.36 11.66
N TYR A 531 -18.89 -0.22 10.66
CA TYR A 531 -19.55 -0.65 9.44
C TYR A 531 -20.76 -1.54 9.69
N TYR A 532 -20.81 -2.37 10.73
CA TYR A 532 -21.98 -3.23 10.93
C TYR A 532 -23.17 -2.52 11.58
N ALA A 533 -22.94 -1.39 12.26
CA ALA A 533 -23.95 -0.64 13.00
C ALA A 533 -24.53 0.55 12.22
N ASN A 534 -23.70 1.23 11.42
CA ASN A 534 -24.06 2.33 10.51
C ASN A 534 -24.02 1.81 9.09
#